data_AF-A0A366HJE5-F1
#
_entry.id   AF-A0A366HJE5-F1
#
_cell.length_a   1.000
_cell.length_b   1.000
_cell.length_c   1.000
_cell.angle_alpha   90.00
_cell.angle_beta   90.00
_cell.angle_gamma   90.00
#
_symmetry.space_group_name_H-M   'P 1'
#
loop_
_entity.id
_entity.type
_entity.pdbx_description
1 polymer ?
#
loop_
_entity_poly.entity_id
_entity_poly.type
_entity_poly.pdbx_seq_one_letter_code
_entity_poly.pdbx_strand_id
1 'polypeptide(L)' 'MPDLYLQPHQARKAEPTVYENLLGDTIERAFSSDVVTLEGLVEYLNDHGPQPQDKNLSWTTESLAAELKRLGND' A
#
# COMPACT_ATOMS: atom_id res chain seq x y z
N MET A 1 20.61 -30.54 11.67
CA MET A 1 19.61 -30.47 10.58
C MET A 1 19.94 -29.21 9.79
N PRO A 2 20.05 -29.24 8.44
CA PRO A 2 20.09 -27.98 7.70
C PRO A 2 18.73 -27.30 7.83
N ASP A 3 18.73 -25.98 8.01
CA ASP A 3 17.53 -25.16 8.20
C ASP A 3 16.60 -25.23 6.97
N LEU A 4 15.29 -25.19 7.22
CA LEU A 4 14.25 -25.12 6.20
C LEU A 4 14.27 -23.72 5.55
N TYR A 5 14.51 -23.65 4.24
CA TYR A 5 14.40 -22.40 3.47
C TYR A 5 12.96 -22.18 3.02
N LEU A 6 12.33 -21.10 3.49
CA LEU A 6 11.01 -20.65 3.03
C LEU A 6 11.17 -19.30 2.34
N GLN A 7 10.73 -19.19 1.09
CA GLN A 7 10.66 -17.92 0.35
C GLN A 7 9.24 -17.71 -0.17
N PRO A 8 8.25 -17.45 0.72
CA PRO A 8 6.86 -17.35 0.30
C PRO A 8 6.60 -15.93 -0.22
N HIS A 9 6.32 -15.85 -1.52
CA HIS A 9 5.95 -14.62 -2.22
C HIS A 9 4.53 -14.72 -2.79
N GLN A 10 3.57 -15.30 -2.03
CA GLN A 10 2.48 -16.15 -2.57
C GLN A 10 1.45 -15.54 -3.57
N ALA A 11 1.65 -14.33 -4.10
CA ALA A 11 1.03 -13.90 -5.36
C ALA A 11 1.87 -12.88 -6.16
N ARG A 12 3.11 -12.59 -5.75
CA ARG A 12 3.97 -11.54 -6.32
C ARG A 12 4.54 -11.99 -7.66
N LYS A 13 4.21 -11.29 -8.74
CA LYS A 13 4.74 -11.57 -10.09
C LYS A 13 6.04 -10.81 -10.40
N ALA A 14 6.32 -9.73 -9.67
CA ALA A 14 7.50 -8.89 -9.85
C ALA A 14 7.94 -8.23 -8.52
N GLU A 15 9.17 -7.71 -8.48
CA GLU A 15 9.63 -6.82 -7.40
C GLU A 15 8.75 -5.55 -7.33
N PRO A 16 8.30 -5.10 -6.14
CA PRO A 16 7.53 -3.91 -5.98
C PRO A 16 8.31 -2.71 -6.45
N THR A 17 7.61 -1.81 -7.09
CA THR A 17 8.17 -0.52 -7.45
C THR A 17 8.51 0.30 -6.20
N VAL A 18 9.32 1.34 -6.36
CA VAL A 18 9.59 2.30 -5.25
C VAL A 18 8.27 2.88 -4.72
N TYR A 19 7.32 3.15 -5.62
CA TYR A 19 5.99 3.64 -5.24
C TYR A 19 5.23 2.61 -4.39
N GLU A 20 5.18 1.34 -4.80
CA GLU A 20 4.49 0.29 -4.03
C GLU A 20 5.10 0.09 -2.65
N ASN A 21 6.44 0.12 -2.54
CA ASN A 21 7.12 0.05 -1.25
C ASN A 21 6.72 1.25 -0.36
N LEU A 22 6.79 2.48 -0.88
CA LEU A 22 6.41 3.68 -0.11
C LEU A 22 4.93 3.68 0.30
N LEU A 23 4.05 3.20 -0.57
CA LEU A 23 2.62 3.07 -0.28
C LEU A 23 2.41 2.05 0.85
N GLY A 24 3.01 0.86 0.73
CA GLY A 24 2.97 -0.19 1.76
C GLY A 24 3.49 0.29 3.11
N ASP A 25 4.70 0.87 3.13
CA ASP A 25 5.34 1.42 4.34
C ASP A 25 4.47 2.48 5.02
N THR A 26 3.72 3.27 4.25
CA THR A 26 2.83 4.29 4.82
C THR A 26 1.56 3.67 5.39
N ILE A 27 0.97 2.67 4.72
CA ILE A 27 -0.20 1.93 5.22
C ILE A 27 0.15 1.20 6.52
N GLU A 28 1.32 0.54 6.58
CA GLU A 28 1.79 -0.14 7.79
C GLU A 28 1.99 0.82 8.97
N ARG A 29 2.53 2.02 8.71
CA ARG A 29 2.68 3.07 9.73
C ARG A 29 1.34 3.62 10.21
N ALA A 30 0.36 3.77 9.33
CA ALA A 30 -0.99 4.19 9.69
C ALA A 30 -1.63 3.19 10.67
N PHE A 31 -1.62 1.90 10.34
CA PHE A 31 -2.14 0.86 11.23
C PHE A 31 -1.37 0.76 12.56
N SER A 32 -0.05 0.97 12.52
CA SER A 32 0.78 1.05 13.73
C SER A 32 0.44 2.25 14.63
N SER A 33 -0.27 3.24 14.09
CA SER A 33 -0.73 4.44 14.77
C SER A 33 -2.23 4.39 15.10
N ASP A 34 -2.83 3.20 15.18
CA ASP A 34 -4.25 2.95 15.44
C ASP A 34 -5.23 3.53 14.40
N VAL A 35 -4.74 3.88 13.20
CA VAL A 35 -5.61 4.28 12.08
C VAL A 35 -6.21 3.03 11.44
N VAL A 36 -7.47 2.74 11.80
CA VAL A 36 -8.16 1.50 11.39
C VAL A 36 -9.42 1.72 10.55
N THR A 37 -9.74 2.98 10.23
CA THR A 37 -10.85 3.32 9.32
C THR A 37 -10.32 3.67 7.93
N LEU A 38 -11.16 3.48 6.91
CA LEU A 38 -10.78 3.80 5.53
C LEU A 38 -10.56 5.31 5.36
N GLU A 39 -11.41 6.13 5.98
CA GLU A 39 -11.32 7.59 5.95
C GLU A 39 -10.05 8.08 6.65
N GLY A 40 -9.74 7.51 7.83
CA GLY A 40 -8.52 7.84 8.56
C GLY A 40 -7.26 7.43 7.77
N LEU A 41 -7.29 6.30 7.07
CA LEU A 41 -6.19 5.88 6.22
C LEU A 41 -5.98 6.84 5.04
N VAL A 42 -7.06 7.31 4.43
CA VAL A 42 -7.01 8.32 3.35
C VAL A 42 -6.43 9.64 3.86
N GLU A 43 -6.85 10.12 5.03
CA GLU A 43 -6.28 11.31 5.66
C GLU A 43 -4.79 11.13 5.92
N TYR A 44 -4.40 10.02 6.55
CA TYR A 44 -2.99 9.72 6.85
C TYR A 44 -2.13 9.65 5.58
N LEU A 45 -2.63 9.05 4.50
CA LEU A 45 -1.94 8.97 3.21
C LEU A 45 -1.78 10.33 2.54
N ASN A 46 -2.77 11.21 2.62
CA ASN A 46 -2.65 12.57 2.06
C ASN A 46 -1.58 13.39 2.81
N ASP A 47 -1.42 13.16 4.11
CA ASP A 47 -0.47 13.90 4.93
C ASP A 47 0.97 13.33 4.87
N HIS A 48 1.11 12.00 4.82
CA HIS A 48 2.38 11.32 5.04
C HIS A 48 2.82 10.38 3.90
N GLY A 49 1.92 10.09 2.97
CA GLY A 49 2.10 9.07 1.94
C GLY A 49 2.54 9.60 0.58
N PRO A 50 2.83 8.68 -0.37
CA PRO A 50 2.98 9.06 -1.75
C PRO A 50 1.65 9.57 -2.31
N GLN A 51 1.72 10.51 -3.26
CA GLN A 51 0.53 10.90 -4.04
C GLN A 51 0.05 9.73 -4.91
N PRO A 52 -1.25 9.70 -5.26
CA PRO A 52 -1.74 8.77 -6.26
C PRO A 52 -0.90 8.83 -7.55
N GLN A 53 -0.77 7.69 -8.25
CA GLN A 53 -0.03 7.67 -9.51
C GLN A 53 -0.65 8.62 -10.55
N ASP A 54 -1.97 8.83 -10.50
CA ASP A 54 -2.62 9.94 -11.19
C ASP A 54 -2.37 11.25 -10.42
N LYS A 55 -1.40 12.03 -10.90
CA LYS A 55 -0.92 13.26 -10.28
C LYS A 55 -1.99 14.36 -10.14
N ASN A 56 -3.14 14.23 -10.79
CA ASN A 56 -4.22 15.19 -10.70
C ASN A 56 -5.22 14.87 -9.58
N LEU A 57 -5.01 13.78 -8.82
CA LEU A 57 -5.90 13.31 -7.78
C LEU A 57 -5.25 13.41 -6.39
N SER A 58 -6.05 13.74 -5.39
CA SER A 58 -5.76 13.45 -3.98
C SER A 58 -6.30 12.07 -3.61
N TRP A 59 -5.84 11.51 -2.49
CA TRP A 59 -6.47 10.29 -1.99
C TRP A 59 -7.91 10.60 -1.56
N THR A 60 -8.83 9.80 -2.08
CA THR A 60 -10.20 9.63 -1.61
C THR A 60 -10.41 8.16 -1.33
N THR A 61 -11.51 7.81 -0.65
CA THR A 61 -11.89 6.42 -0.39
C THR A 61 -12.04 5.63 -1.70
N GLU A 62 -12.57 6.27 -2.75
CA GLU A 62 -12.76 5.69 -4.08
C GLU A 62 -11.44 5.51 -4.82
N SER A 63 -10.56 6.51 -4.81
CA SER A 63 -9.28 6.44 -5.52
C SER A 63 -8.34 5.44 -4.87
N LEU A 64 -8.33 5.34 -3.54
CA LEU A 64 -7.57 4.33 -2.81
C LEU A 64 -8.08 2.92 -3.12
N ALA A 65 -9.41 2.70 -3.09
CA ALA A 65 -9.98 1.40 -3.45
C ALA A 65 -9.67 1.01 -4.91
N ALA A 66 -9.73 1.97 -5.84
CA ALA A 66 -9.38 1.75 -7.24
C ALA A 66 -7.90 1.37 -7.41
N GLU A 67 -6.99 2.04 -6.68
CA GLU A 67 -5.57 1.73 -6.72
C GLU A 67 -5.26 0.34 -6.14
N LEU A 68 -5.82 0.01 -4.98
CA LEU A 68 -5.63 -1.32 -4.38
C LEU A 68 -6.16 -2.42 -5.30
N LYS A 69 -7.29 -2.17 -5.98
CA LYS A 69 -7.81 -3.08 -7.00
C LYS A 69 -6.87 -3.20 -8.21
N ARG A 70 -6.27 -2.11 -8.67
CA ARG A 70 -5.29 -2.12 -9.77
C ARG A 70 -4.08 -2.97 -9.38
N LEU A 71 -3.47 -2.68 -8.23
CA LEU A 71 -2.32 -3.41 -7.69
C LEU A 71 -2.61 -4.90 -7.44
N GLY A 72 -3.83 -5.25 -7.01
CA GLY A 72 -4.23 -6.65 -6.84
C GLY A 72 -4.36 -7.44 -8.15
N ASN A 73 -4.45 -6.76 -9.30
CA ASN A 73 -4.52 -7.38 -10.62
C ASN A 73 -3.18 -7.37 -11.38
N ASP A 74 -2.18 -6.61 -10.90
CA ASP A 74 -0.81 -6.59 -11.45
C ASP A 74 -0.10 -7.95 -11.26
#